data_AF-A0A972XJC8-F1
#
_entry.id   AF-A0A972XJC8-F1
#
_cell.length_a   1.000
_cell.length_b   1.000
_cell.length_c   1.000
_cell.angle_alpha   90.00
_cell.angle_beta   90.00
_cell.angle_gamma   90.00
#
_symmetry.space_group_name_H-M   'P 1'
#
loop_
_entity.id
_entity.type
_entity.pdbx_description
1 polymer ?
#
loop_
_entity_poly.entity_id
_entity_poly.type
_entity_poly.pdbx_seq_one_letter_code
_entity_poly.pdbx_strand_id
1 'polypeptide(L)'
;MNRIAATSLMVLCIQLYINPYVLFGFTEVKYFSNTSLIARLYSVKEKTAYSQEWIDDLCRQFDQLEMNKSYLQSSYSMKQLKDELQIPSKSITYYFSEIAKNSFSEWKNKKRTEHAIKLIDEGYLRKYTREQLAKECGFLSRSNFNQALKSYSPK
;
A
#
# COMPACT_ATOMS: atom_id res chain seq x y z
N MET A 1 55.44 4.43 -16.90
CA MET A 1 54.02 4.85 -16.76
C MET A 1 53.04 3.68 -16.74
N ASN A 2 53.09 2.73 -17.68
CA ASN A 2 52.05 1.70 -17.82
C ASN A 2 51.89 0.74 -16.62
N ARG A 3 52.96 0.42 -15.89
CA ARG A 3 52.91 -0.49 -14.74
C ARG A 3 52.17 0.11 -13.53
N ILE A 4 52.35 1.41 -13.28
CA ILE A 4 51.71 2.13 -12.17
C ILE A 4 50.20 2.30 -12.45
N ALA A 5 49.85 2.56 -13.71
CA ALA A 5 48.45 2.62 -14.14
C ALA A 5 47.76 1.25 -13.96
N ALA A 6 48.42 0.16 -14.37
CA ALA A 6 47.90 -1.20 -14.21
C ALA A 6 47.68 -1.58 -12.73
N THR A 7 48.64 -1.27 -11.86
CA THR A 7 48.48 -1.55 -10.42
C THR A 7 47.38 -0.70 -9.79
N SER A 8 47.24 0.57 -10.20
CA SER A 8 46.19 1.46 -9.70
C SER A 8 44.79 0.99 -10.12
N LEU A 9 44.65 0.52 -11.37
CA LEU A 9 43.40 -0.04 -11.88
C LEU A 9 43.03 -1.34 -11.14
N MET A 10 44.01 -2.20 -10.87
CA MET A 10 43.78 -3.45 -10.15
C MET A 10 43.31 -3.21 -8.71
N VAL A 11 43.88 -2.23 -8.03
CA VAL A 11 43.47 -1.83 -6.66
C VAL A 11 42.03 -1.28 -6.67
N LEU A 12 41.67 -0.45 -7.65
CA LEU A 12 40.29 0.04 -7.82
C LEU A 12 39.29 -1.10 -8.04
N CYS A 13 39.61 -2.07 -8.90
CA CYS A 13 38.75 -3.23 -9.14
C CYS A 13 38.56 -4.08 -7.87
N ILE A 14 39.62 -4.27 -7.07
CA ILE A 14 39.53 -4.98 -5.79
C ILE A 14 38.66 -4.21 -4.79
N GLN A 15 38.79 -2.89 -4.73
CA GLN A 15 37.97 -2.04 -3.85
C GLN A 15 36.49 -2.05 -4.25
N LEU A 16 36.18 -2.08 -5.55
CA LEU A 16 34.82 -2.25 -6.05
C LEU A 16 34.25 -3.65 -5.77
N TYR A 17 35.07 -4.70 -5.83
CA TYR A 17 34.67 -6.06 -5.50
C TYR A 17 34.35 -6.22 -4.01
N ILE A 18 35.17 -5.62 -3.13
CA ILE A 18 34.95 -5.65 -1.67
C ILE A 18 33.77 -4.76 -1.25
N ASN A 19 33.48 -3.70 -2.00
CA ASN A 19 32.33 -2.81 -1.77
C ASN A 19 31.29 -2.93 -2.90
N PRO A 20 30.55 -4.05 -2.99
CA PRO A 20 29.54 -4.23 -4.03
C PRO A 20 28.46 -3.14 -4.01
N TYR A 21 28.25 -2.49 -2.86
CA TYR A 21 27.34 -1.35 -2.70
C TYR A 21 27.66 -0.16 -3.62
N VAL A 22 28.92 0.01 -4.04
CA VAL A 22 29.33 1.09 -4.97
C VAL A 22 28.87 0.76 -6.39
N LEU A 23 28.86 -0.52 -6.78
CA LEU A 23 28.39 -1.01 -8.09
C LEU A 23 26.87 -1.03 -8.20
N PHE A 24 26.16 -1.33 -7.10
CA PHE A 24 24.69 -1.37 -7.07
C PHE A 24 24.02 0.02 -7.01
N GLY A 25 24.80 1.09 -6.87
CA GLY A 25 24.30 2.44 -6.69
C GLY A 25 23.70 2.63 -5.29
N PHE A 26 23.92 3.81 -4.70
CA PHE A 26 23.41 4.17 -3.37
C PHE A 26 21.86 4.23 -3.26
N THR A 27 21.14 3.83 -4.31
CA THR A 27 19.68 3.92 -4.42
C THR A 27 18.95 2.73 -3.79
N GLU A 28 19.62 1.59 -3.56
CA GLU A 28 18.98 0.37 -3.04
C GLU A 28 19.56 -0.12 -1.71
N VAL A 29 20.03 0.80 -0.85
CA VAL A 29 20.22 0.46 0.57
C VAL A 29 18.84 0.31 1.20
N LYS A 30 18.24 -0.88 1.06
CA LYS A 30 17.19 -1.33 1.96
C LYS A 30 17.81 -1.39 3.35
N TYR A 31 17.62 -0.32 4.11
CA TYR A 31 18.10 -0.22 5.49
C TYR A 31 17.72 -1.48 6.26
N PHE A 32 18.75 -2.12 6.81
CA PHE A 32 18.62 -3.25 7.71
C PHE A 32 17.79 -2.79 8.92
N SER A 33 16.53 -3.19 8.94
CA SER A 33 15.48 -2.79 9.87
C SER A 33 14.98 -1.33 9.77
N ASN A 34 13.67 -1.19 9.56
CA ASN A 34 12.92 0.07 9.68
C ASN A 34 12.95 0.66 11.12
N THR A 35 13.53 -0.04 12.09
CA THR A 35 13.70 0.40 13.48
C THR A 35 15.00 1.14 13.74
N SER A 36 15.94 1.17 12.78
CA SER A 36 17.20 1.88 12.98
C SER A 36 16.97 3.40 13.16
N LEU A 37 17.77 4.02 14.04
CA LEU A 37 17.74 5.47 14.26
C LEU A 37 17.93 6.24 12.95
N ILE A 38 18.80 5.73 12.07
CA ILE A 38 19.08 6.29 10.75
C ILE A 38 17.81 6.27 9.89
N ALA A 39 17.12 5.14 9.79
CA ALA A 39 15.84 5.06 9.07
C ALA A 39 14.82 6.07 9.60
N ARG A 40 14.69 6.21 10.93
CA ARG A 40 13.79 7.20 11.55
C ARG A 40 14.20 8.64 11.24
N LEU A 41 15.49 8.98 11.30
CA LEU A 41 16.00 10.32 11.00
C LEU A 41 15.81 10.68 9.51
N TYR A 42 16.01 9.71 8.62
CA TYR A 42 15.69 9.89 7.19
C TYR A 42 14.19 10.05 6.95
N SER A 43 13.33 9.23 7.59
CA SER A 43 11.86 9.37 7.48
C SER A 43 11.34 10.70 8.03
N VAL A 44 11.97 11.27 9.06
CA VAL A 44 11.62 12.58 9.61
C VAL A 44 12.02 13.72 8.67
N LYS A 45 13.14 13.57 7.94
CA LYS A 45 13.68 14.62 7.06
C LYS A 45 12.91 14.73 5.73
N GLU A 46 12.25 13.67 5.30
CA GLU A 46 11.55 13.60 4.01
C GLU A 46 10.03 13.82 4.12
N LYS A 47 9.55 14.50 5.17
CA LYS A 47 8.16 14.96 5.24
C LYS A 47 7.99 16.14 4.28
N THR A 48 7.90 15.85 2.99
CA THR A 48 7.55 16.84 1.97
C THR A 48 6.19 17.41 2.35
N ALA A 49 6.14 18.70 2.66
CA ALA A 49 4.89 19.41 2.86
C ALA A 49 4.16 19.47 1.51
N TYR A 50 3.17 18.59 1.32
CA TYR A 50 2.30 18.63 0.15
C TYR A 50 1.38 19.85 0.23
N SER A 51 1.12 20.50 -0.91
CA SER A 51 0.15 21.60 -0.96
C SER A 51 -1.26 21.10 -0.63
N GLN A 52 -2.09 21.96 -0.05
CA GLN A 52 -3.48 21.60 0.27
C GLN A 52 -4.26 21.19 -0.99
N GLU A 53 -4.06 21.90 -2.10
CA GLU A 53 -4.69 21.57 -3.39
C GLU A 53 -4.34 20.15 -3.87
N TRP A 54 -3.10 19.70 -3.66
CA TRP A 54 -2.69 18.35 -4.02
C TRP A 54 -3.32 17.30 -3.11
N ILE A 55 -3.46 17.60 -1.82
CA ILE A 55 -4.14 16.71 -0.85
C ILE A 55 -5.62 16.58 -1.23
N ASP A 56 -6.26 17.70 -1.56
CA ASP A 56 -7.67 17.72 -1.95
C ASP A 56 -7.90 16.93 -3.25
N ASP A 57 -7.00 17.06 -4.23
CA ASP A 57 -7.05 16.26 -5.47
C ASP A 57 -6.88 14.77 -5.19
N LEU A 58 -5.92 14.39 -4.33
CA LEU A 58 -5.72 13.01 -3.94
C LEU A 58 -6.97 12.42 -3.26
N CYS A 59 -7.60 13.17 -2.35
CA CYS A 59 -8.86 12.76 -1.72
C CYS A 59 -9.97 12.55 -2.76
N ARG A 60 -10.13 13.48 -3.73
CA ARG A 60 -11.13 13.34 -4.80
C ARG A 60 -10.92 12.08 -5.63
N GLN A 61 -9.68 11.72 -5.93
CA GLN A 61 -9.38 10.48 -6.67
C GLN A 61 -9.80 9.23 -5.87
N PHE A 62 -9.59 9.22 -4.55
CA PHE A 62 -10.08 8.14 -3.70
C PHE A 62 -11.61 8.12 -3.57
N ASP A 63 -12.27 9.28 -3.52
CA ASP A 63 -13.74 9.36 -3.51
C ASP A 63 -14.35 8.76 -4.80
N GLN A 64 -13.77 9.08 -5.97
CA GLN A 64 -14.18 8.50 -7.25
C GLN A 64 -13.98 6.99 -7.28
N LEU A 65 -12.87 6.51 -6.71
CA LEU A 65 -12.60 5.07 -6.59
C LEU A 65 -13.64 4.36 -5.72
N GLU A 66 -14.09 5.00 -4.64
CA GLU A 66 -15.16 4.47 -3.80
C GLU A 66 -16.51 4.39 -4.53
N MET A 67 -16.79 5.35 -5.42
CA MET A 67 -17.99 5.31 -6.27
C MET A 67 -17.96 4.17 -7.29
N ASN A 68 -16.78 3.85 -7.85
CA ASN A 68 -16.62 2.77 -8.82
C ASN A 68 -16.75 1.37 -8.20
N LYS A 69 -16.54 1.24 -6.90
CA LYS A 69 -16.62 -0.02 -6.14
C LYS A 69 -15.72 -1.15 -6.65
N SER A 70 -14.63 -0.82 -7.36
CA SER A 70 -13.62 -1.80 -7.81
C SER A 70 -13.06 -2.65 -6.66
N TYR A 71 -13.07 -2.10 -5.44
CA TYR A 71 -12.69 -2.80 -4.21
C TYR A 71 -13.55 -4.03 -3.89
N LEU A 72 -14.73 -4.20 -4.47
CA LEU A 72 -15.58 -5.40 -4.31
C LEU A 72 -15.07 -6.60 -5.14
N GLN A 73 -14.13 -6.40 -6.06
CA GLN A 73 -13.52 -7.51 -6.78
C GLN A 73 -12.66 -8.36 -5.85
N SER A 74 -12.84 -9.68 -5.84
CA SER A 74 -12.10 -10.57 -4.92
C SER A 74 -10.58 -10.50 -5.10
N SER A 75 -10.10 -10.23 -6.32
CA SER A 75 -8.68 -10.07 -6.62
C SER A 75 -8.09 -8.72 -6.18
N TYR A 76 -8.91 -7.75 -5.77
CA TYR A 76 -8.50 -6.35 -5.55
C TYR A 76 -7.30 -6.20 -4.61
N SER A 77 -6.19 -5.81 -5.21
CA SER A 77 -4.86 -5.72 -4.61
C SER A 77 -4.29 -4.31 -4.69
N MET A 78 -3.24 -4.03 -3.92
CA MET A 78 -2.51 -2.76 -3.99
C MET A 78 -2.00 -2.47 -5.41
N LYS A 79 -1.67 -3.53 -6.18
CA LYS A 79 -1.27 -3.38 -7.58
C LYS A 79 -2.43 -2.85 -8.44
N GLN A 80 -3.62 -3.45 -8.32
CA GLN A 80 -4.80 -2.98 -9.05
C GLN A 80 -5.20 -1.56 -8.65
N LEU A 81 -5.11 -1.20 -7.37
CA LEU A 81 -5.33 0.18 -6.92
C LEU A 81 -4.39 1.16 -7.63
N LYS A 82 -3.11 0.81 -7.73
CA LYS A 82 -2.12 1.63 -8.45
C LYS A 82 -2.41 1.74 -9.93
N ASP A 83 -2.77 0.62 -10.56
CA ASP A 83 -3.07 0.58 -12.00
C ASP A 83 -4.35 1.37 -12.32
N GLU A 84 -5.34 1.36 -11.41
CA GLU A 84 -6.61 2.08 -11.52
C GLU A 84 -6.45 3.59 -11.33
N LEU A 85 -5.75 4.02 -10.28
CA LEU A 85 -5.55 5.44 -9.98
C LEU A 85 -4.44 6.08 -10.82
N GLN A 86 -3.50 5.29 -11.35
CA GLN A 86 -2.29 5.77 -12.03
C GLN A 86 -1.43 6.73 -11.19
N ILE A 87 -1.48 6.63 -9.85
CA ILE A 87 -0.74 7.47 -8.92
C ILE A 87 0.54 6.77 -8.43
N PRO A 88 1.65 7.51 -8.18
CA PRO A 88 2.84 6.96 -7.54
C PRO A 88 2.57 6.26 -6.20
N SER A 89 3.30 5.18 -5.91
CA SER A 89 3.16 4.42 -4.64
C SER A 89 3.30 5.31 -3.39
N LYS A 90 4.17 6.32 -3.45
CA LYS A 90 4.43 7.23 -2.32
C LYS A 90 3.16 7.99 -1.92
N SER A 91 2.36 8.45 -2.88
CA SER A 91 1.12 9.17 -2.62
C SER A 91 0.04 8.26 -2.03
N ILE A 92 -0.05 7.01 -2.50
CA ILE A 92 -0.99 6.03 -1.95
C ILE A 92 -0.61 5.68 -0.51
N THR A 93 0.67 5.46 -0.25
CA THR A 93 1.18 5.26 1.12
C THR A 93 0.85 6.47 1.99
N TYR A 94 1.10 7.68 1.49
CA TYR A 94 0.76 8.92 2.19
C TYR A 94 -0.74 9.02 2.49
N TYR A 95 -1.61 8.68 1.54
CA TYR A 95 -3.06 8.66 1.76
C TYR A 95 -3.42 7.74 2.93
N PHE A 96 -2.97 6.49 2.91
CA PHE A 96 -3.29 5.52 3.96
C PHE A 96 -2.68 5.88 5.32
N SER A 97 -1.44 6.38 5.36
CA SER A 97 -0.73 6.68 6.61
C SER A 97 -1.09 8.04 7.22
N GLU A 98 -1.32 9.07 6.39
CA GLU A 98 -1.52 10.44 6.85
C GLU A 98 -2.97 10.92 6.78
N ILE A 99 -3.75 10.47 5.79
CA ILE A 99 -5.13 10.93 5.60
C ILE A 99 -6.11 9.93 6.20
N ALA A 100 -6.14 8.70 5.69
CA ALA A 100 -7.12 7.68 6.08
C ALA A 100 -6.83 7.06 7.45
N LYS A 101 -5.58 7.18 7.95
CA LYS A 101 -5.10 6.62 9.22
C LYS A 101 -5.42 5.12 9.38
N ASN A 102 -5.36 4.38 8.27
CA ASN A 102 -5.62 2.95 8.22
C ASN A 102 -4.78 2.30 7.12
N SER A 103 -4.54 1.00 7.23
CA SER A 103 -3.91 0.24 6.17
C SER A 103 -4.88 0.02 4.99
N PHE A 104 -4.33 -0.21 3.79
CA PHE A 104 -5.13 -0.59 2.62
C PHE A 104 -6.08 -1.78 2.88
N SER A 105 -5.61 -2.79 3.63
CA SER A 105 -6.44 -3.94 3.99
C SER A 105 -7.60 -3.56 4.89
N GLU A 106 -7.37 -2.67 5.87
CA GLU A 106 -8.43 -2.18 6.76
C GLU A 106 -9.43 -1.31 6.00
N TRP A 107 -8.97 -0.37 5.16
CA TRP A 107 -9.85 0.43 4.31
C TRP A 107 -10.69 -0.46 3.40
N LYS A 108 -10.08 -1.43 2.71
CA LYS A 108 -10.79 -2.35 1.82
C LYS A 108 -11.84 -3.17 2.57
N ASN A 109 -11.46 -3.74 3.72
CA ASN A 109 -12.39 -4.53 4.53
C ASN A 109 -13.52 -3.68 5.07
N LYS A 110 -13.24 -2.44 5.52
CA LYS A 110 -14.24 -1.46 5.95
C LYS A 110 -15.28 -1.22 4.87
N LYS A 111 -14.85 -0.86 3.65
CA LYS A 111 -15.74 -0.58 2.52
C LYS A 111 -16.57 -1.78 2.09
N ARG A 112 -15.99 -2.99 2.12
CA ARG A 112 -16.70 -4.24 1.85
C ARG A 112 -17.74 -4.57 2.92
N THR A 113 -17.42 -4.35 4.18
CA THR A 113 -18.35 -4.55 5.30
C THR A 113 -19.51 -3.56 5.26
N GLU A 114 -19.24 -2.27 4.99
CA GLU A 114 -20.27 -1.25 4.79
C GLU A 114 -21.23 -1.63 3.65
N HIS A 115 -20.68 -2.15 2.55
CA HIS A 115 -21.49 -2.66 1.45
C HIS A 115 -22.34 -3.88 1.84
N ALA A 116 -21.77 -4.82 2.61
CA ALA A 116 -22.48 -5.99 3.10
C ALA A 116 -23.66 -5.61 4.01
N ILE A 117 -23.46 -4.66 4.93
CA ILE A 117 -24.52 -4.16 5.82
C ILE A 117 -25.66 -3.55 4.99
N LYS A 118 -25.34 -2.72 4.00
CA LYS A 118 -26.34 -2.15 3.10
C LYS A 118 -27.18 -3.23 2.38
N LEU A 119 -26.55 -4.28 1.87
CA LEU A 119 -27.27 -5.39 1.23
C LEU A 119 -28.14 -6.17 2.22
N ILE A 120 -27.69 -6.33 3.47
CA ILE A 120 -28.48 -6.96 4.54
C ILE A 120 -29.73 -6.13 4.81
N ASP A 121 -29.60 -4.81 4.94
CA ASP A 121 -30.71 -3.88 5.19
C ASP A 121 -31.70 -3.86 4.02
N GLU A 122 -31.21 -4.01 2.79
CA GLU A 122 -32.02 -4.18 1.56
C GLU A 122 -32.70 -5.56 1.47
N GLY A 123 -32.48 -6.46 2.44
CA GLY A 123 -33.13 -7.76 2.51
C GLY A 123 -32.48 -8.85 1.66
N TYR A 124 -31.21 -8.68 1.23
CA TYR A 124 -30.48 -9.66 0.41
C TYR A 124 -30.48 -11.07 1.03
N LEU A 125 -30.36 -11.16 2.35
CA LEU A 125 -30.35 -12.43 3.09
C LEU A 125 -31.70 -13.16 3.13
N ARG A 126 -32.78 -12.56 2.63
CA ARG A 126 -34.07 -13.26 2.45
C ARG A 126 -34.04 -14.20 1.25
N LYS A 127 -33.16 -13.94 0.28
CA LYS A 127 -33.06 -14.67 -1.00
C LYS A 127 -31.74 -15.43 -1.14
N TYR A 128 -30.66 -14.93 -0.56
CA TYR A 128 -29.32 -15.45 -0.72
C TYR A 128 -28.69 -15.82 0.61
N THR A 129 -27.71 -16.73 0.58
CA THR A 129 -27.01 -17.16 1.80
C THR A 129 -25.92 -16.16 2.21
N ARG A 130 -25.44 -16.29 3.45
CA ARG A 130 -24.30 -15.49 3.94
C ARG A 130 -23.03 -15.72 3.12
N GLU A 131 -22.87 -16.91 2.55
CA GLU A 131 -21.75 -17.25 1.67
C GLU A 131 -21.81 -16.49 0.36
N GLN A 132 -23.01 -16.38 -0.22
CA GLN A 132 -23.23 -15.60 -1.43
C GLN A 132 -22.99 -14.11 -1.16
N LEU A 133 -23.48 -13.59 -0.04
CA LEU A 133 -23.21 -12.22 0.38
C LEU A 133 -21.70 -11.95 0.54
N ALA A 134 -20.98 -12.86 1.19
CA ALA A 134 -19.53 -12.73 1.35
C ALA A 134 -18.80 -12.67 -0.01
N LYS A 135 -19.22 -13.52 -0.96
CA LYS A 135 -18.67 -13.54 -2.33
C LYS A 135 -19.00 -12.25 -3.09
N GLU A 136 -20.24 -11.78 -2.98
CA GLU A 136 -20.71 -10.51 -3.59
C GLU A 136 -19.90 -9.31 -3.08
N CYS A 137 -19.56 -9.32 -1.79
CA CYS A 137 -18.74 -8.28 -1.17
C CYS A 137 -17.22 -8.46 -1.41
N GLY A 138 -16.81 -9.44 -2.23
CA GLY A 138 -15.40 -9.65 -2.60
C GLY A 138 -14.55 -10.39 -1.58
N PHE A 139 -15.13 -11.02 -0.56
CA PHE A 139 -14.36 -11.79 0.42
C PHE A 139 -13.97 -13.15 -0.16
N LEU A 140 -12.70 -13.51 0.00
CA LEU A 140 -12.15 -14.79 -0.48
C LEU A 140 -12.63 -15.99 0.33
N SER A 141 -12.98 -15.78 1.61
CA SER A 141 -13.42 -16.85 2.50
C SER A 141 -14.49 -16.36 3.48
N ARG A 142 -15.33 -17.29 3.94
CA ARG A 142 -16.31 -17.05 5.02
C ARG A 142 -15.65 -16.58 6.31
N SER A 143 -14.45 -17.10 6.60
CA SER A 143 -13.69 -16.72 7.80
C SER A 143 -13.32 -15.24 7.79
N ASN A 144 -12.77 -14.76 6.65
CA ASN A 144 -12.38 -13.37 6.49
C ASN A 144 -13.59 -12.42 6.57
N PHE A 145 -14.72 -12.83 5.98
CA PHE A 145 -15.96 -12.07 6.06
C PHE A 145 -16.47 -11.94 7.49
N ASN A 146 -16.55 -13.06 8.22
CA ASN A 146 -17.01 -13.06 9.61
C ASN A 146 -16.08 -12.25 10.52
N GLN A 147 -14.77 -12.30 10.29
CA GLN A 147 -13.81 -11.49 11.05
C GLN A 147 -14.02 -9.99 10.77
N ALA A 148 -14.16 -9.61 9.50
CA ALA A 148 -14.39 -8.21 9.12
C ALA A 148 -15.70 -7.66 9.67
N LEU A 149 -16.79 -8.44 9.65
CA LEU A 149 -18.07 -8.06 10.25
C LEU A 149 -17.97 -7.88 11.77
N LYS A 150 -17.30 -8.80 12.48
CA LYS A 150 -17.13 -8.72 13.94
C LYS A 150 -16.34 -7.48 14.35
N SER A 151 -15.32 -7.09 13.59
CA SER A 151 -14.54 -5.88 13.87
C SER A 151 -15.34 -4.59 13.68
N TYR A 152 -16.43 -4.63 12.91
CA TYR A 152 -17.20 -3.45 12.53
C TYR A 152 -18.53 -3.32 13.30
N SER A 153 -19.07 -4.42 13.80
CA SER A 153 -20.26 -4.38 14.65
C SER A 153 -19.88 -3.82 16.02
N PRO A 154 -20.53 -2.74 16.51
CA PRO A 154 -20.38 -2.34 17.90
C PRO A 154 -20.82 -3.50 18.80
N LYS A 155 -20.06 -3.74 19.87
CA LYS A 155 -20.40 -4.71 20.92
C LYS A 155 -21.65 -4.29 21.66
#